data_AF-A0A3R7XFF2-F1
#
_entry.id   AF-A0A3R7XFF2-F1
#
_cell.length_a   1.000
_cell.length_b   1.000
_cell.length_c   1.000
_cell.angle_alpha   90.00
_cell.angle_beta   90.00
_cell.angle_gamma   90.00
#
_symmetry.space_group_name_H-M   'P 1'
#
loop_
_entity.id
_entity.type
_entity.pdbx_description
1 polymer ?
#
loop_
_entity_poly.entity_id
_entity_poly.type
_entity_poly.pdbx_seq_one_letter_code
_entity_poly.pdbx_strand_id
1 'polypeptide(L)'
;MAKTKAQASRAGRSNYGLNYQRGIAAEDMAARSLRGAGYSVSSSPGSRGCSDLIARKGSEVRRIQVKSFSSRNIETPEAAAIRARSHPHNARRPPGGEIWVYDKAQRRYIIR
;
A
#
# COMPACT_ATOMS: atom_id res chain seq x y z
N MET A 1 -21.67 1.83 9.68
CA MET A 1 -20.73 0.90 9.00
C MET A 1 -20.88 -0.48 9.63
N ALA A 2 -21.17 -1.51 8.84
CA ALA A 2 -21.25 -2.88 9.34
C ALA A 2 -19.84 -3.38 9.72
N LYS A 3 -19.69 -4.01 10.90
CA LYS A 3 -18.41 -4.60 11.33
C LYS A 3 -18.03 -5.73 10.39
N THR A 4 -16.79 -5.74 9.92
CA THR A 4 -16.28 -6.83 9.08
C THR A 4 -16.15 -8.11 9.91
N LYS A 5 -16.22 -9.32 9.31
CA LYS A 5 -16.00 -10.60 10.02
C LYS A 5 -14.72 -10.61 10.88
N ALA A 6 -13.68 -9.89 10.44
CA ALA A 6 -12.42 -9.72 11.16
C ALA A 6 -12.56 -8.93 12.48
N GLN A 7 -13.59 -8.11 12.65
CA GLN A 7 -13.85 -7.29 13.83
C GLN A 7 -14.81 -7.95 14.85
N ALA A 8 -15.25 -9.18 14.58
CA ALA A 8 -16.20 -9.88 15.44
C ALA A 8 -15.59 -10.35 16.78
N SER A 9 -14.28 -10.61 16.82
CA SER A 9 -13.57 -11.02 18.05
C SER A 9 -12.65 -9.90 18.59
N ARG A 10 -12.31 -9.94 19.89
CA ARG A 10 -11.39 -8.98 20.51
C ARG A 10 -9.97 -9.06 19.90
N ALA A 11 -9.49 -10.28 19.66
CA ALA A 11 -8.22 -10.52 18.95
C ALA A 11 -8.28 -10.01 17.50
N GLY A 12 -9.40 -10.24 16.81
CA GLY A 12 -9.62 -9.76 15.45
C GLY A 12 -9.65 -8.24 15.33
N ARG A 13 -10.30 -7.54 16.27
CA ARG A 13 -10.27 -6.06 16.35
C ARG A 13 -8.86 -5.50 16.60
N SER A 14 -8.11 -6.14 17.48
CA SER A 14 -6.73 -5.73 17.80
C SER A 14 -5.81 -5.92 16.59
N ASN A 15 -5.89 -7.08 15.92
CA ASN A 15 -5.16 -7.35 14.68
C ASN A 15 -5.57 -6.43 13.53
N TYR A 16 -6.85 -6.08 13.43
CA TYR A 16 -7.34 -5.11 12.44
C TYR A 16 -6.72 -3.72 12.67
N GLY A 17 -6.70 -3.24 13.92
CA GLY A 17 -6.06 -1.97 14.27
C GLY A 17 -4.57 -1.94 13.94
N LEU A 18 -3.84 -3.03 14.27
CA LEU A 18 -2.42 -3.16 13.95
C LEU A 18 -2.15 -3.19 12.44
N ASN A 19 -2.96 -3.91 11.67
CA ASN A 19 -2.82 -3.96 10.21
C ASN A 19 -3.14 -2.60 9.56
N TYR A 20 -4.12 -1.87 10.09
CA TYR A 20 -4.45 -0.53 9.62
C TYR A 20 -3.32 0.47 9.89
N GLN A 21 -2.75 0.48 11.10
CA GLN A 21 -1.59 1.31 11.44
C GLN A 21 -0.36 1.00 10.57
N ARG A 22 -0.13 -0.28 10.26
CA ARG A 22 0.94 -0.70 9.34
C ARG A 22 0.71 -0.22 7.90
N GLY A 23 -0.54 -0.25 7.45
CA GLY A 23 -0.95 0.34 6.17
C GLY A 23 -0.61 1.83 6.10
N ILE A 24 -1.00 2.58 7.14
CA ILE A 24 -0.68 4.01 7.26
C ILE A 24 0.83 4.26 7.21
N ALA A 25 1.62 3.50 7.97
CA ALA A 25 3.08 3.68 7.99
C ALA A 25 3.70 3.47 6.59
N ALA A 26 3.22 2.49 5.82
CA ALA A 26 3.70 2.25 4.47
C ALA A 26 3.29 3.35 3.49
N GLU A 27 2.06 3.85 3.59
CA GLU A 27 1.59 5.00 2.82
C GLU A 27 2.38 6.27 3.14
N ASP A 28 2.69 6.51 4.42
CA ASP A 28 3.52 7.63 4.86
C ASP A 28 4.94 7.55 4.31
N MET A 29 5.57 6.36 4.36
CA MET A 29 6.89 6.15 3.75
C MET A 29 6.87 6.43 2.25
N ALA A 30 5.84 5.96 1.55
CA ALA A 30 5.68 6.20 0.12
C ALA A 30 5.51 7.70 -0.17
N ALA A 31 4.64 8.38 0.57
CA ALA A 31 4.42 9.82 0.46
C ALA A 31 5.70 10.63 0.74
N ARG A 32 6.47 10.28 1.78
CA ARG A 32 7.76 10.92 2.09
C ARG A 32 8.77 10.74 0.95
N SER A 33 8.88 9.53 0.40
CA SER A 33 9.81 9.29 -0.73
C SER A 33 9.42 10.10 -1.96
N LEU A 34 8.13 10.22 -2.27
CA LEU A 34 7.63 11.00 -3.40
C LEU A 34 7.83 12.50 -3.18
N ARG A 35 7.55 13.01 -1.98
CA ARG A 35 7.82 14.40 -1.61
C ARG A 35 9.31 14.73 -1.70
N GLY A 36 10.18 13.85 -1.22
CA GLY A 36 11.64 13.99 -1.35
C GLY A 36 12.12 14.02 -2.80
N ALA A 37 11.41 13.34 -3.71
CA ALA A 37 11.66 13.41 -5.15
C ALA A 37 11.02 14.64 -5.84
N GLY A 38 10.39 15.54 -5.08
CA GLY A 38 9.78 16.78 -5.57
C GLY A 38 8.36 16.63 -6.10
N TYR A 39 7.64 15.57 -5.74
CA TYR A 39 6.22 15.43 -6.07
C TYR A 39 5.34 16.05 -4.99
N SER A 40 4.24 16.69 -5.40
CA SER A 40 3.10 16.95 -4.53
C SER A 40 2.27 15.68 -4.40
N VAL A 41 1.93 15.26 -3.18
CA VAL A 41 1.28 13.97 -2.90
C VAL A 41 -0.05 14.18 -2.20
N SER A 42 -1.11 13.60 -2.75
CA SER A 42 -2.45 13.52 -2.15
C SER A 42 -2.81 12.06 -1.84
N SER A 43 -3.32 11.79 -0.64
CA SER A 43 -3.88 10.49 -0.25
C SER A 43 -5.37 10.40 -0.56
N SER A 44 -5.85 9.23 -0.94
CA SER A 44 -7.28 8.98 -1.17
C SER A 44 -7.97 8.60 0.15
N PRO A 45 -8.93 9.40 0.67
CA PRO A 45 -9.57 9.09 1.94
C PRO A 45 -10.36 7.77 1.86
N GLY A 46 -9.94 6.79 2.67
CA GLY A 46 -10.62 5.51 2.88
C GLY A 46 -10.40 4.47 1.77
N SER A 47 -9.38 4.61 0.93
CA SER A 47 -9.05 3.68 -0.17
C SER A 47 -10.26 3.34 -1.06
N ARG A 48 -11.20 4.30 -1.23
CA ARG A 48 -12.42 4.13 -2.03
C ARG A 48 -12.17 4.09 -3.55
N GLY A 49 -10.93 4.30 -3.99
CA GLY A 49 -10.50 4.24 -5.39
C GLY A 49 -9.31 3.29 -5.59
N CYS A 50 -8.93 3.06 -6.85
CA CYS A 50 -7.85 2.15 -7.24
C CYS A 50 -6.42 2.62 -6.87
N SER A 51 -6.26 3.63 -6.02
CA SER A 51 -4.96 4.20 -5.64
C SER A 51 -5.02 4.75 -4.23
N ASP A 52 -4.01 4.42 -3.43
CA ASP A 52 -3.85 4.96 -2.08
C ASP A 52 -3.23 6.37 -2.16
N LEU A 53 -2.29 6.58 -3.09
CA LEU A 53 -1.59 7.84 -3.29
C LEU A 53 -1.67 8.30 -4.76
N ILE A 54 -1.78 9.61 -4.94
CA ILE A 54 -1.60 10.28 -6.23
C ILE A 54 -0.49 11.31 -6.06
N ALA A 55 0.59 11.16 -6.82
CA ALA A 55 1.74 12.05 -6.82
C ALA A 55 1.81 12.83 -8.14
N ARG A 56 2.07 14.14 -8.05
CA ARG A 56 2.10 15.06 -9.20
C ARG A 56 3.41 15.85 -9.22
N LYS A 57 4.04 15.96 -10.38
CA LYS A 57 5.23 16.79 -10.61
C LYS A 57 5.21 17.36 -12.02
N GLY A 58 4.92 18.66 -12.15
CA GLY A 58 4.66 19.27 -13.46
C GLY A 58 3.48 18.59 -14.14
N SER A 59 3.69 18.08 -15.36
CA SER A 59 2.71 17.30 -16.12
C SER A 59 2.65 15.81 -15.73
N GLU A 60 3.58 15.32 -14.90
CA GLU A 60 3.64 13.92 -14.52
C GLU A 60 2.63 13.61 -13.40
N VAL A 61 1.83 12.54 -13.60
CA VAL A 61 0.89 12.04 -12.60
C VAL A 61 1.15 10.56 -12.36
N ARG A 62 1.53 10.21 -11.14
CA ARG A 62 1.73 8.82 -10.69
C ARG A 62 0.60 8.41 -9.77
N ARG A 63 -0.12 7.35 -10.15
CA ARG A 63 -1.16 6.71 -9.33
C ARG A 63 -0.55 5.48 -8.68
N ILE A 64 -0.60 5.41 -7.36
CA ILE A 64 0.17 4.41 -6.61
C ILE A 64 -0.76 3.68 -5.63
N GLN A 65 -0.77 2.36 -5.71
CA GLN A 65 -1.35 1.48 -4.69
C GLN A 65 -0.22 0.98 -3.79
N VAL A 66 -0.38 1.07 -2.47
CA VAL A 66 0.60 0.63 -1.49
C VAL A 66 0.16 -0.69 -0.83
N LYS A 67 1.12 -1.60 -0.64
CA LYS A 67 0.94 -2.82 0.17
C LYS A 67 2.13 -3.02 1.08
N SER A 68 1.86 -3.44 2.31
CA SER A 68 2.88 -3.76 3.32
C SER A 68 2.75 -5.21 3.76
N PHE A 69 3.87 -5.93 3.78
CA PHE A 69 3.98 -7.30 4.23
C PHE A 69 4.86 -7.39 5.48
N SER A 70 4.24 -7.23 6.65
CA SER A 70 4.97 -7.18 7.92
C SER A 70 5.51 -8.52 8.42
N SER A 71 5.06 -9.64 7.84
CA SER A 71 5.38 -10.99 8.33
C SER A 71 6.56 -11.65 7.61
N ARG A 72 7.01 -11.12 6.46
CA ARG A 72 8.03 -11.78 5.62
C ARG A 72 8.91 -10.75 4.92
N ASN A 73 10.17 -11.11 4.75
CA ASN A 73 11.05 -10.46 3.80
C ASN A 73 10.69 -10.97 2.39
N ILE A 74 10.70 -10.08 1.42
CA ILE A 74 10.48 -10.42 0.02
C ILE A 74 11.85 -10.38 -0.64
N GLU A 75 12.32 -11.49 -1.18
CA GLU A 75 13.72 -11.55 -1.65
C GLU A 75 13.86 -10.99 -3.07
N THR A 76 12.80 -11.06 -3.88
CA THR A 76 12.83 -10.64 -5.29
C THR A 76 11.62 -9.77 -5.69
N PRO A 77 11.76 -8.90 -6.70
CA PRO A 77 10.65 -8.15 -7.27
C PRO A 77 9.50 -9.04 -7.78
N GLU A 78 9.81 -10.20 -8.35
CA GLU A 78 8.82 -11.17 -8.85
C GLU A 78 8.00 -11.75 -7.70
N ALA A 79 8.65 -12.10 -6.59
CA ALA A 79 7.97 -12.55 -5.38
C ALA A 79 7.07 -11.44 -4.82
N ALA A 80 7.50 -10.17 -4.89
CA ALA A 80 6.68 -9.02 -4.51
C ALA A 80 5.41 -8.93 -5.36
N ALA A 81 5.55 -9.08 -6.68
CA ALA A 81 4.46 -9.01 -7.64
C ALA A 81 3.44 -10.14 -7.46
N ILE A 82 3.93 -11.39 -7.35
CA ILE A 82 3.10 -12.57 -7.09
C ILE A 82 2.33 -12.36 -5.78
N ARG A 83 3.02 -11.93 -4.72
CA ARG A 83 2.40 -11.79 -3.41
C ARG A 83 1.37 -10.67 -3.37
N ALA A 84 1.67 -9.52 -3.97
CA ALA A 84 0.73 -8.40 -4.04
C ALA A 84 -0.58 -8.79 -4.73
N ARG A 85 -0.50 -9.60 -5.79
CA ARG A 85 -1.66 -10.07 -6.57
C ARG A 85 -2.38 -11.26 -5.93
N SER A 86 -1.70 -12.02 -5.06
CA SER A 86 -2.27 -13.18 -4.37
C SER A 86 -3.29 -12.81 -3.29
N HIS A 87 -4.16 -13.76 -2.95
CA HIS A 87 -5.07 -13.65 -1.80
C HIS A 87 -4.25 -13.53 -0.48
N PRO A 88 -4.69 -12.70 0.49
CA PRO A 88 -5.93 -11.91 0.54
C PRO A 88 -5.82 -10.51 -0.09
N HIS A 89 -4.65 -10.10 -0.56
CA HIS A 89 -4.37 -8.71 -0.90
C HIS A 89 -4.97 -8.29 -2.24
N ASN A 90 -4.97 -9.19 -3.23
CA ASN A 90 -5.59 -9.00 -4.54
C ASN A 90 -5.32 -7.59 -5.12
N ALA A 91 -4.10 -7.08 -4.96
CA ALA A 91 -3.77 -5.70 -5.30
C ALA A 91 -3.94 -5.48 -6.80
N ARG A 92 -4.80 -4.54 -7.15
CA ARG A 92 -5.00 -4.12 -8.54
C ARG A 92 -4.16 -2.90 -8.82
N ARG A 93 -3.38 -2.95 -9.90
CA ARG A 93 -2.63 -1.80 -10.37
C ARG A 93 -3.64 -0.76 -10.89
N PRO A 94 -3.61 0.49 -10.43
CA PRO A 94 -4.40 1.54 -11.05
C PRO A 94 -4.06 1.65 -12.55
N PRO A 95 -5.00 2.06 -13.42
CA PRO A 95 -4.72 2.28 -14.84
C PRO A 95 -3.56 3.27 -15.04
N GLY A 96 -2.51 2.83 -15.74
CA GLY A 96 -1.26 3.59 -15.92
C GLY A 96 -0.52 3.92 -14.62
N GLY A 97 -0.81 3.21 -13.53
CA GLY A 97 -0.23 3.43 -12.22
C GLY A 97 0.72 2.31 -11.77
N GLU A 98 1.06 2.32 -10.50
CA GLU A 98 2.09 1.46 -9.90
C GLU A 98 1.56 0.78 -8.64
N ILE A 99 2.16 -0.37 -8.29
CA ILE A 99 1.99 -0.98 -6.97
C ILE A 99 3.33 -0.90 -6.24
N TRP A 100 3.34 -0.25 -5.08
CA TRP A 100 4.48 -0.17 -4.19
C TRP A 100 4.32 -1.18 -3.09
N VAL A 101 5.26 -2.12 -3.02
CA VAL A 101 5.26 -3.19 -2.03
C VAL A 101 6.40 -2.96 -1.06
N TYR A 102 6.08 -2.94 0.23
CA TYR A 102 7.03 -2.88 1.33
C TYR A 102 7.07 -4.23 2.04
N ASP A 103 8.26 -4.79 2.20
CA ASP A 103 8.46 -6.01 2.99
C ASP A 103 8.68 -5.71 4.48
N LYS A 104 8.91 -6.76 5.28
CA LYS A 104 9.17 -6.63 6.72
C LYS A 104 10.38 -5.75 7.04
N ALA A 105 11.42 -5.81 6.20
CA ALA A 105 12.63 -4.99 6.32
C ALA A 105 12.45 -3.57 5.72
N GLN A 106 11.23 -3.18 5.38
CA GLN A 106 10.88 -1.90 4.75
C GLN A 106 11.53 -1.68 3.37
N ARG A 107 12.00 -2.75 2.71
CA ARG A 107 12.47 -2.67 1.33
C ARG A 107 11.31 -2.44 0.39
N ARG A 108 11.48 -1.51 -0.55
CA ARG A 108 10.48 -1.11 -1.52
C ARG A 108 10.67 -1.81 -2.86
N TYR A 109 9.61 -2.43 -3.35
CA TYR A 109 9.50 -2.99 -4.69
C TYR A 109 8.42 -2.24 -5.47
N ILE A 110 8.73 -1.82 -6.69
CA ILE A 110 7.79 -1.09 -7.56
C ILE A 110 7.37 -2.02 -8.70
N ILE A 111 6.07 -2.29 -8.79
CA ILE A 111 5.47 -3.10 -9.86
C ILE A 111 4.77 -2.14 -10.81
N ARG A 112 5.21 -2.11 -12.06
CA ARG A 112 4.68 -1.23 -13.11
C ARG A 112 3.82 -1.96 -14.10
#